data_AF-A0A934YGL4-F1
#
_entry.id   AF-A0A934YGL4-F1
#
_cell.length_a   1.000
_cell.length_b   1.000
_cell.length_c   1.000
_cell.angle_alpha   90.00
_cell.angle_beta   90.00
_cell.angle_gamma   90.00
#
_symmetry.space_group_name_H-M   'P 1'
#
loop_
_entity.id
_entity.type
_entity.pdbx_description
1 polymer ?
#
loop_
_entity_poly.entity_id
_entity_poly.type
_entity_poly.pdbx_seq_one_letter_code
_entity_poly.pdbx_strand_id
1 'polypeptide(L)'
;MDDDESRVPDYGAGRVLTLGERKSLARRPDRDMLERLLLDPHPDVIRRLLANPRLTEELVVRLASRRPGLRAVLSEIARAPRWGGRARVRLALILNPSLPEDIAVRLASLLLRQELQLVLSRTPEGSPVHGLCAERLRAAPPRASAVPFPAPRVTAVDPKLLN
;
A
#
# COMPACT_ATOMS: atom_id res chain seq x y z
N MET A 1 5.25 -16.49 -25.06
CA MET A 1 5.45 -15.28 -24.25
C MET A 1 4.09 -14.57 -24.19
N ASP A 2 3.01 -15.31 -23.91
CA ASP A 2 1.64 -14.94 -24.35
C ASP A 2 0.55 -15.44 -23.38
N ASP A 3 0.87 -15.62 -22.09
CA ASP A 3 -0.13 -16.00 -21.07
C ASP A 3 -1.01 -14.82 -20.61
N ASP A 4 -0.64 -13.59 -20.97
CA ASP A 4 -1.27 -12.35 -20.48
C ASP A 4 -2.61 -12.05 -21.17
N GLU A 5 -2.76 -12.47 -22.44
CA GLU A 5 -3.95 -12.15 -23.26
C GLU A 5 -5.21 -12.87 -22.76
N SER A 6 -5.06 -14.07 -22.19
CA SER A 6 -6.14 -14.83 -21.54
C SER A 6 -6.77 -14.12 -20.33
N ARG A 7 -6.08 -13.10 -19.79
CA ARG A 7 -6.51 -12.35 -18.60
C ARG A 7 -7.14 -11.01 -18.93
N VAL A 8 -7.26 -10.65 -20.22
CA VAL A 8 -7.86 -9.38 -20.63
C VAL A 8 -9.38 -9.44 -20.36
N PRO A 9 -9.92 -8.53 -19.52
CA PRO A 9 -11.35 -8.46 -19.25
C PRO A 9 -12.18 -8.13 -20.49
N ASP A 10 -13.43 -8.58 -20.51
CA ASP A 10 -14.42 -7.98 -21.41
C ASP A 10 -14.79 -6.58 -20.90
N TYR A 11 -14.57 -5.58 -21.76
CA TYR A 11 -14.91 -4.19 -21.48
C TYR A 11 -16.33 -3.83 -21.94
N GLY A 12 -17.09 -4.77 -22.50
CA GLY A 12 -18.43 -4.56 -23.05
C GLY A 12 -18.43 -3.96 -24.46
N ALA A 13 -17.32 -4.10 -25.20
CA ALA A 13 -17.15 -3.53 -26.54
C ALA A 13 -17.60 -4.48 -27.67
N GLY A 14 -18.01 -5.72 -27.34
CA GLY A 14 -18.36 -6.75 -28.33
C GLY A 14 -17.17 -7.28 -29.14
N ARG A 15 -15.95 -6.85 -28.82
CA ARG A 15 -14.68 -7.32 -29.40
C ARG A 15 -13.53 -7.11 -28.43
N VAL A 16 -12.39 -7.75 -28.73
CA VAL A 16 -11.13 -7.49 -28.02
C VAL A 16 -10.68 -6.05 -28.30
N LEU A 17 -10.29 -5.35 -27.23
CA LEU A 17 -9.74 -4.00 -27.30
C LEU A 17 -8.22 -4.03 -27.43
N THR A 18 -7.69 -3.21 -28.32
CA THR A 18 -6.26 -2.99 -28.45
C THR A 18 -5.69 -2.38 -27.15
N LEU A 19 -4.40 -2.56 -26.92
CA LEU A 19 -3.72 -1.94 -25.78
C LEU A 19 -3.90 -0.41 -25.76
N GLY A 20 -3.90 0.25 -26.93
CA GLY A 20 -4.12 1.70 -27.04
C GLY A 20 -5.53 2.12 -26.60
N GLU A 21 -6.54 1.34 -26.94
CA GLU A 21 -7.92 1.56 -26.51
C GLU A 21 -8.07 1.38 -24.99
N ARG A 22 -7.51 0.30 -24.43
CA ARG A 22 -7.51 0.05 -22.97
C ARG A 22 -6.82 1.18 -22.19
N LYS A 23 -5.67 1.64 -22.68
CA LYS A 23 -4.94 2.81 -22.15
C LYS A 23 -5.78 4.10 -22.20
N SER A 24 -6.63 4.25 -23.23
CA SER A 24 -7.49 5.41 -23.40
C SER A 24 -8.71 5.35 -22.46
N LEU A 25 -9.31 4.17 -22.28
CA LEU A 25 -10.40 3.95 -21.32
C LEU A 25 -9.99 4.28 -19.89
N ALA A 26 -8.75 3.96 -19.49
CA ALA A 26 -8.20 4.27 -18.17
C ALA A 26 -8.19 5.76 -17.80
N ARG A 27 -8.35 6.66 -18.78
CA ARG A 27 -8.43 8.12 -18.54
C ARG A 27 -9.87 8.64 -18.41
N ARG A 28 -10.88 7.83 -18.74
CA ARG A 28 -12.28 8.28 -18.77
C ARG A 28 -12.89 8.30 -17.36
N PRO A 29 -13.87 9.17 -17.09
CA PRO A 29 -14.53 9.25 -15.79
C PRO A 29 -15.75 8.31 -15.69
N ASP A 30 -15.56 7.02 -15.97
CA ASP A 30 -16.63 6.01 -15.94
C ASP A 30 -16.31 4.97 -14.85
N ARG A 31 -17.05 5.00 -13.74
CA ARG A 31 -16.74 4.19 -12.54
C ARG A 31 -16.82 2.69 -12.83
N ASP A 32 -17.85 2.23 -13.54
CA ASP A 32 -18.04 0.82 -13.82
C ASP A 32 -16.94 0.30 -14.74
N MET A 33 -16.50 1.14 -15.68
CA MET A 33 -15.35 0.84 -16.53
C MET A 33 -14.04 0.78 -15.72
N LEU A 34 -13.84 1.66 -14.74
CA LEU A 34 -12.64 1.62 -13.89
C LEU A 34 -12.54 0.30 -13.13
N GLU A 35 -13.66 -0.24 -12.64
CA GLU A 35 -13.66 -1.53 -11.94
C GLU A 35 -13.24 -2.69 -12.84
N ARG A 36 -13.65 -2.67 -14.12
CA ARG A 36 -13.16 -3.65 -15.11
C ARG A 36 -11.69 -3.45 -15.44
N LEU A 37 -11.23 -2.21 -15.57
CA LEU A 37 -9.84 -1.88 -15.87
C LEU A 37 -8.87 -2.24 -14.72
N LEU A 38 -9.33 -2.34 -13.47
CA LEU A 38 -8.51 -2.87 -12.38
C LEU A 38 -8.11 -4.33 -12.62
N LEU A 39 -8.90 -5.06 -13.42
CA LEU A 39 -8.61 -6.45 -13.74
C LEU A 39 -7.65 -6.58 -14.92
N ASP A 40 -7.30 -5.48 -15.59
CA ASP A 40 -6.38 -5.46 -16.73
C ASP A 40 -5.00 -5.99 -16.31
N PRO A 41 -4.45 -6.96 -17.04
CA PRO A 41 -3.18 -7.56 -16.66
C PRO A 41 -1.97 -6.69 -17.03
N HIS A 42 -2.15 -5.73 -17.95
CA HIS A 42 -1.07 -4.96 -18.53
C HIS A 42 -0.66 -3.78 -17.62
N PRO A 43 0.62 -3.69 -17.19
CA PRO A 43 1.07 -2.70 -16.22
C PRO A 43 0.86 -1.26 -16.69
N ASP A 44 1.05 -0.95 -17.98
CA ASP A 44 0.77 0.41 -18.47
C ASP A 44 -0.69 0.86 -18.35
N VAL A 45 -1.67 -0.06 -18.47
CA VAL A 45 -3.08 0.30 -18.31
C VAL A 45 -3.34 0.64 -16.86
N ILE A 46 -2.83 -0.18 -15.94
CA ILE A 46 -2.89 0.07 -14.50
C ILE A 46 -2.18 1.38 -14.14
N ARG A 47 -0.99 1.65 -14.69
CA ARG A 47 -0.25 2.91 -14.46
C ARG A 47 -1.10 4.14 -14.82
N ARG A 48 -1.82 4.08 -15.94
CA ARG A 48 -2.73 5.17 -16.37
C ARG A 48 -3.97 5.24 -15.49
N LEU A 49 -4.51 4.09 -15.09
CA LEU A 49 -5.66 3.98 -14.20
C LEU A 49 -5.35 4.59 -12.83
N LEU A 50 -4.16 4.34 -12.26
CA LEU A 50 -3.71 4.87 -10.98
C LEU A 50 -3.60 6.41 -10.98
N ALA A 51 -3.42 7.03 -12.15
CA ALA A 51 -3.44 8.49 -12.32
C ALA A 51 -4.85 9.07 -12.48
N ASN A 52 -5.90 8.23 -12.63
CA ASN A 52 -7.26 8.69 -12.84
C ASN A 52 -7.82 9.38 -11.58
N PRO A 53 -8.35 10.61 -11.67
CA PRO A 53 -8.88 11.34 -10.51
C PRO A 53 -10.07 10.65 -9.85
N ARG A 54 -10.87 9.89 -10.61
CA ARG A 54 -12.05 9.16 -10.12
C ARG A 54 -11.71 7.87 -9.38
N LEU A 55 -10.46 7.41 -9.45
CA LEU A 55 -10.04 6.22 -8.73
C LEU A 55 -10.04 6.47 -7.22
N THR A 56 -10.58 5.52 -6.45
CA THR A 56 -10.67 5.58 -5.00
C THR A 56 -9.62 4.68 -4.35
N GLU A 57 -9.30 4.97 -3.08
CA GLU A 57 -8.37 4.13 -2.31
C GLU A 57 -8.90 2.72 -2.12
N GLU A 58 -10.22 2.56 -1.95
CA GLU A 58 -10.86 1.26 -1.78
C GLU A 58 -10.59 0.34 -2.97
N LEU A 59 -10.72 0.87 -4.19
CA LEU A 59 -10.45 0.14 -5.43
C LEU A 59 -8.98 -0.25 -5.55
N VAL A 60 -8.06 0.63 -5.15
CA VAL A 60 -6.61 0.35 -5.15
C VAL A 60 -6.25 -0.73 -4.11
N VAL A 61 -6.85 -0.67 -2.92
CA VAL A 61 -6.66 -1.70 -1.88
C VAL A 61 -7.20 -3.05 -2.36
N ARG A 62 -8.36 -3.06 -3.02
CA ARG A 62 -8.94 -4.27 -3.63
C ARG A 62 -8.00 -4.87 -4.67
N LEU A 63 -7.43 -4.02 -5.54
CA LEU A 63 -6.44 -4.44 -6.53
C LEU A 63 -5.16 -5.01 -5.89
N ALA A 64 -4.60 -4.30 -4.91
CA ALA A 64 -3.39 -4.72 -4.20
C ALA A 64 -3.58 -6.02 -3.41
N SER A 65 -4.81 -6.32 -2.95
CA SER A 65 -5.12 -7.53 -2.18
C SER A 65 -5.47 -8.74 -3.05
N ARG A 66 -5.61 -8.57 -4.38
CA ARG A 66 -6.04 -9.64 -5.30
C ARG A 66 -5.02 -10.77 -5.37
N ARG A 67 -5.50 -12.02 -5.39
CA ARG A 67 -4.67 -13.23 -5.49
C ARG A 67 -5.23 -14.15 -6.60
N PRO A 68 -4.39 -14.71 -7.49
CA PRO A 68 -2.96 -14.41 -7.66
C PRO A 68 -2.75 -12.99 -8.20
N GLY A 69 -1.80 -12.24 -7.62
CA GLY A 69 -1.45 -10.89 -8.06
C GLY A 69 -0.41 -10.92 -9.18
N LEU A 70 -0.46 -9.94 -10.08
CA LEU A 70 0.57 -9.78 -11.11
C LEU A 70 1.71 -8.92 -10.56
N ARG A 71 2.94 -9.46 -10.56
CA ARG A 71 4.14 -8.77 -10.06
C ARG A 71 4.34 -7.37 -10.67
N ALA A 72 4.17 -7.25 -11.98
CA ALA A 72 4.28 -5.98 -12.70
C ALA A 72 3.21 -4.97 -12.21
N VAL A 73 1.96 -5.41 -12.08
CA VAL A 73 0.85 -4.58 -11.57
C VAL A 73 1.08 -4.12 -10.13
N LEU A 74 1.47 -5.02 -9.22
CA LEU A 74 1.77 -4.67 -7.83
C LEU A 74 2.92 -3.66 -7.74
N SER A 75 3.90 -3.78 -8.64
CA SER A 75 5.01 -2.83 -8.71
C SER A 75 4.57 -1.43 -9.13
N GLU A 76 3.63 -1.33 -10.08
CA GLU A 76 3.05 -0.05 -10.48
C GLU A 76 2.27 0.62 -9.35
N ILE A 77 1.51 -0.15 -8.57
CA ILE A 77 0.78 0.38 -7.40
C ILE A 77 1.78 0.91 -6.36
N ALA A 78 2.84 0.15 -6.07
CA ALA A 78 3.84 0.54 -5.09
C ALA A 78 4.63 1.81 -5.48
N ARG A 79 4.82 2.04 -6.79
CA ARG A 79 5.53 3.23 -7.32
C ARG A 79 4.61 4.43 -7.52
N ALA A 80 3.30 4.26 -7.49
CA ALA A 80 2.36 5.34 -7.77
C ALA A 80 2.41 6.42 -6.67
N PRO A 81 2.75 7.69 -7.01
CA PRO A 81 2.95 8.75 -6.01
C PRO A 81 1.74 9.00 -5.09
N ARG A 82 0.53 8.86 -5.64
CA ARG A 82 -0.74 9.09 -4.91
C ARG A 82 -1.10 7.96 -3.94
N TRP A 83 -0.59 6.76 -4.17
CA TRP A 83 -1.08 5.53 -3.52
C TRP A 83 -0.02 4.79 -2.71
N GLY A 84 1.23 4.72 -3.19
CA GLY A 84 2.30 3.93 -2.56
C GLY A 84 2.63 4.36 -1.12
N GLY A 85 2.41 5.64 -0.79
CA GLY A 85 2.59 6.16 0.57
C GLY A 85 1.41 5.93 1.53
N ARG A 86 0.25 5.46 1.04
CA ARG A 86 -0.94 5.28 1.89
C ARG A 86 -0.83 3.98 2.71
N ALA A 87 -1.07 4.08 4.02
CA ALA A 87 -0.94 2.96 4.95
C ALA A 87 -1.76 1.74 4.53
N ARG A 88 -3.03 1.93 4.13
CA ARG A 88 -3.91 0.82 3.71
C ARG A 88 -3.42 0.13 2.44
N VAL A 89 -2.95 0.90 1.46
CA VAL A 89 -2.41 0.37 0.19
C VAL A 89 -1.11 -0.40 0.47
N ARG A 90 -0.21 0.17 1.26
CA ARG A 90 1.04 -0.46 1.67
C ARG A 90 0.82 -1.78 2.41
N LEU A 91 -0.11 -1.81 3.35
CA LEU A 91 -0.50 -3.04 4.07
C LEU A 91 -1.10 -4.08 3.13
N ALA A 92 -1.95 -3.66 2.18
CA ALA A 92 -2.51 -4.58 1.19
C ALA A 92 -1.43 -5.20 0.30
N LEU A 93 -0.46 -4.39 -0.14
CA LEU A 93 0.68 -4.83 -0.95
C LEU A 93 1.55 -5.83 -0.18
N ILE A 94 1.96 -5.52 1.05
CA ILE A 94 2.89 -6.39 1.80
C ILE A 94 2.26 -7.73 2.18
N LEU A 95 0.94 -7.76 2.36
CA LEU A 95 0.18 -9.00 2.60
C LEU A 95 -0.06 -9.81 1.30
N ASN A 96 0.35 -9.31 0.13
CA ASN A 96 0.21 -10.02 -1.12
C ASN A 96 1.43 -10.93 -1.37
N PRO A 97 1.28 -12.26 -1.44
CA PRO A 97 2.40 -13.18 -1.65
C PRO A 97 3.07 -13.01 -3.02
N SER A 98 2.37 -12.40 -3.98
CA SER A 98 2.92 -12.12 -5.32
C SER A 98 3.74 -10.82 -5.35
N LEU A 99 3.86 -10.08 -4.25
CA LEU A 99 4.66 -8.86 -4.19
C LEU A 99 6.15 -9.19 -4.42
N PRO A 100 6.86 -8.46 -5.30
CA PRO A 100 8.30 -8.59 -5.41
C PRO A 100 9.03 -8.25 -4.10
N GLU A 101 10.05 -9.03 -3.78
CA GLU A 101 10.74 -8.97 -2.48
C GLU A 101 11.46 -7.63 -2.26
N ASP A 102 12.07 -7.06 -3.30
CA ASP A 102 12.70 -5.74 -3.24
C ASP A 102 11.72 -4.63 -2.82
N ILE A 103 10.46 -4.77 -3.26
CA ILE A 103 9.38 -3.86 -2.89
C ILE A 103 8.94 -4.14 -1.46
N ALA A 104 8.82 -5.41 -1.07
CA ALA A 104 8.46 -5.80 0.28
C ALA A 104 9.44 -5.23 1.32
N VAL A 105 10.75 -5.34 1.07
CA VAL A 105 11.82 -4.75 1.91
C VAL A 105 11.62 -3.25 2.11
N ARG A 106 11.44 -2.53 1.00
CA ARG A 106 11.20 -1.08 1.05
C ARG A 106 9.93 -0.74 1.82
N LEU A 107 8.82 -1.43 1.59
CA LEU A 107 7.55 -1.15 2.28
C LEU A 107 7.59 -1.50 3.77
N ALA A 108 8.23 -2.61 4.13
CA ALA A 108 8.39 -3.03 5.52
C ALA A 108 9.17 -2.00 6.35
N SER A 109 10.16 -1.34 5.74
CA SER A 109 10.96 -0.30 6.41
C SER A 109 10.12 0.89 6.91
N LEU A 110 8.96 1.11 6.27
CA LEU A 110 8.04 2.21 6.55
C LEU A 110 6.93 1.82 7.53
N LEU A 111 6.72 0.52 7.82
CA LEU A 111 5.65 0.05 8.69
C LEU A 111 5.88 0.43 10.15
N LEU A 112 4.80 0.80 10.82
CA LEU A 112 4.74 1.02 12.27
C LEU A 112 4.73 -0.32 13.01
N ARG A 113 5.04 -0.28 14.31
CA ARG A 113 5.06 -1.47 15.18
C ARG A 113 3.77 -2.28 15.09
N GLN A 114 2.61 -1.62 15.17
CA GLN A 114 1.29 -2.26 15.08
C GLN A 114 1.07 -2.92 13.71
N GLU A 115 1.53 -2.28 12.64
CA GLU A 115 1.44 -2.81 11.28
C GLU A 115 2.36 -4.02 11.09
N LEU A 116 3.59 -3.99 11.62
CA LEU A 116 4.50 -5.13 11.61
C LEU A 116 3.89 -6.33 12.34
N GLN A 117 3.31 -6.12 13.53
CA GLN A 117 2.61 -7.17 14.28
C GLN A 117 1.43 -7.75 13.50
N LEU A 118 0.65 -6.90 12.82
CA LEU A 118 -0.46 -7.33 11.99
C LEU A 118 0.01 -8.19 10.80
N VAL A 119 1.13 -7.83 10.16
CA VAL A 119 1.68 -8.62 9.07
C VAL A 119 2.12 -9.99 9.58
N LEU A 120 2.88 -10.02 10.67
CA LEU A 120 3.33 -11.27 11.30
C LEU A 120 2.15 -12.20 11.65
N SER A 121 1.04 -11.66 12.15
CA SER A 121 -0.14 -12.48 12.48
C SER A 121 -0.91 -13.01 11.26
N ARG A 122 -0.60 -12.55 10.05
CA ARG A 122 -1.33 -12.87 8.80
C ARG A 122 -0.48 -13.58 7.75
N THR A 123 0.82 -13.69 7.98
CA THR A 123 1.76 -14.34 7.06
C THR A 123 2.37 -15.58 7.71
N PRO A 124 2.55 -16.68 6.98
CA PRO A 124 3.18 -17.88 7.53
C PRO A 124 4.65 -17.60 7.89
N GLU A 125 5.15 -18.24 8.96
CA GLU A 125 6.46 -17.95 9.55
C GLU A 125 7.63 -18.13 8.58
N GLY A 126 7.52 -19.06 7.62
CA GLY A 126 8.52 -19.30 6.58
C GLY A 126 8.49 -18.34 5.38
N SER A 127 7.58 -17.36 5.36
CA SER A 127 7.53 -16.37 4.28
C SER A 127 8.70 -15.38 4.39
N PRO A 128 9.36 -14.98 3.29
CA PRO A 128 10.36 -13.91 3.30
C PRO A 128 9.85 -12.61 3.96
N VAL A 129 8.57 -12.29 3.73
CA VAL A 129 7.90 -11.12 4.33
C VAL A 129 7.80 -11.24 5.86
N HIS A 130 7.53 -12.44 6.37
CA HIS A 130 7.44 -12.69 7.81
C HIS A 130 8.80 -12.46 8.47
N GLY A 131 9.87 -13.08 7.94
CA GLY A 131 11.24 -12.91 8.45
C GLY A 131 11.68 -11.45 8.48
N LEU A 132 11.46 -10.73 7.38
CA LEU A 132 11.73 -9.29 7.24
C LEU A 132 10.98 -8.45 8.28
N CYS A 133 9.67 -8.69 8.46
CA CYS A 133 8.88 -7.94 9.44
C CYS A 133 9.28 -8.26 10.88
N ALA A 134 9.66 -9.51 11.18
CA ALA A 134 10.09 -9.95 12.50
C ALA A 134 11.45 -9.34 12.87
N GLU A 135 12.39 -9.31 11.93
CA GLU A 135 13.66 -8.60 12.09
C GLU A 135 13.43 -7.11 12.34
N ARG A 136 12.58 -6.46 11.53
CA ARG A 136 12.29 -5.04 11.66
C ARG A 136 11.62 -4.68 12.98
N LEU A 137 10.74 -5.55 13.48
CA LEU A 137 10.06 -5.39 14.77
C LEU A 137 11.02 -5.50 15.96
N ARG A 138 12.03 -6.39 15.86
CA ARG A 138 13.11 -6.54 16.86
C ARG A 138 14.06 -5.34 16.84
N ALA A 139 14.40 -4.83 15.66
CA ALA A 139 15.29 -3.69 15.48
C ALA A 139 14.66 -2.34 15.84
N ALA A 140 13.32 -2.23 15.88
CA ALA A 140 12.63 -0.99 16.24
C ALA A 140 12.58 -0.84 17.78
N PRO A 141 13.31 0.13 18.39
CA PRO A 141 13.17 0.38 19.82
C PRO A 141 11.71 0.75 20.14
N PRO A 142 11.19 0.35 21.31
CA PRO A 142 9.91 0.89 21.77
C PRO A 142 10.02 2.41 21.75
N ARG A 143 9.04 3.11 21.18
CA ARG A 143 9.00 4.58 21.30
C ARG A 143 9.12 4.86 22.79
N ALA A 144 10.22 5.50 23.21
CA ALA A 144 10.32 6.06 24.54
C ALA A 144 9.02 6.85 24.75
N SER A 145 8.28 6.49 25.79
CA SER A 145 7.11 7.26 26.20
C SER A 145 7.51 8.73 26.20
N ALA A 146 6.64 9.59 25.68
CA ALA A 146 6.81 11.02 25.73
C ALA A 146 7.39 11.43 27.08
N VAL A 147 8.46 12.23 27.03
CA VAL A 147 9.19 12.80 28.15
C VAL A 147 8.24 13.07 29.34
N PRO A 148 8.54 12.60 30.57
CA PRO A 148 7.73 12.97 31.72
C PRO A 148 7.73 14.51 31.80
N PHE A 149 6.53 15.08 31.74
CA PHE A 149 6.31 16.52 31.88
C PHE A 149 7.10 17.01 33.10
N PRO A 150 7.94 18.06 32.98
CA PRO A 150 8.70 18.53 34.12
C PRO A 150 7.71 18.93 35.22
N ALA A 151 7.90 18.39 36.43
CA ALA A 151 7.08 18.73 37.59
C ALA A 151 7.02 20.26 37.77
N PRO A 152 5.88 20.82 38.19
CA PRO A 152 5.76 22.26 38.39
C PRO A 152 6.81 22.73 39.39
N ARG A 153 7.60 23.73 39.01
CA ARG A 153 8.49 24.43 39.95
C ARG A 153 7.62 25.10 41.00
N VAL A 154 7.61 24.55 42.22
CA VAL A 154 7.17 25.30 43.40
C VAL A 154 8.16 26.44 43.57
N THR A 155 7.77 27.64 43.15
CA THR A 155 8.40 28.87 43.62
C THR A 155 8.17 28.94 45.12
N ALA A 156 9.23 28.67 45.89
CA ALA A 156 9.28 29.08 47.28
C ALA A 156 9.10 30.60 47.30
N VAL A 157 7.98 31.05 47.87
CA VAL A 157 7.75 32.45 48.19
C VAL A 157 8.69 32.80 49.34
N ASP A 158 9.56 33.78 49.11
CA ASP A 158 10.45 34.33 50.12
C ASP A 158 9.65 34.86 51.33
N PRO A 159 9.95 34.44 52.57
CA PRO A 159 9.22 34.87 53.77
C PRO A 159 9.53 36.31 54.24
N LYS A 160 9.99 37.20 53.36
CA LYS A 160 10.33 38.61 53.69
C LYS A 160 9.40 39.67 53.10
N LEU A 161 8.25 39.27 52.57
CA LEU A 161 7.25 40.18 51.99
C LEU A 161 5.89 40.12 52.70
N LEU A 162 5.89 40.07 54.03
CA LEU A 162 4.76 40.53 54.83
C LEU A 162 5.29 41.49 55.90
N ASN A 163 5.14 42.78 55.60
CA ASN A 163 5.16 43.87 56.56
C ASN A 163 3.79 44.54 56.46
#